data_AF-A0AAJ0BTE0-F1
#
_entry.id   AF-A0AAJ0BTE0-F1
#
_cell.length_a   1.000
_cell.length_b   1.000
_cell.length_c   1.000
_cell.angle_alpha   90.00
_cell.angle_beta   90.00
_cell.angle_gamma   90.00
#
_symmetry.space_group_name_H-M   'P 1'
#
loop_
_entity.id
_entity.type
_entity.pdbx_description
1 polymer ?
#
loop_
_entity_poly.entity_id
_entity_poly.type
_entity_poly.pdbx_seq_one_letter_code
_entity_poly.pdbx_strand_id
1 'polypeptide(L)'
;MTDSGQQSSSESSAADKKRATNNGSSKKELRILMLHGYTQSGPLFRAKTRALEKLLQKALSPLGLVPTLIYPTAPNRLSARDVPGYVPPPPADEGGSAEAEAEADDSDSWAWYRKDEATGAYRLLDAGMRRLAETMRDVVGRAQPPPEPSSSSSPPGVGWGGIDGVVGFSQGGSMAAMLAAAMETLPPPAAAAGSGPGPGSDPAPPPREAPLGADWDWVGAVREANGGVPLRFAVVYSGFYAPPAELAWLYEPPISTPTLHFIGSLDTVVDESRSQGLVARCEDPVVAVHPGGHYVPISKQWVMPLVGFIQKCVS
;
A
#
# COMPACT_ATOMS: atom_id res chain seq x y z
N MET A 1 83.64 7.41 19.15
CA MET A 1 82.87 6.43 18.36
C MET A 1 81.41 6.76 18.56
N THR A 2 80.77 7.21 17.50
CA THR A 2 79.36 7.62 17.40
C THR A 2 78.48 6.39 17.38
N ASP A 3 77.42 6.31 18.20
CA ASP A 3 76.15 5.70 17.76
C ASP A 3 74.95 6.10 18.66
N SER A 4 74.07 6.90 18.06
CA SER A 4 72.60 6.88 18.08
C SER A 4 71.83 6.40 19.32
N GLY A 5 71.37 7.37 20.14
CA GLY A 5 70.22 7.20 21.02
C GLY A 5 68.92 7.58 20.30
N GLN A 6 68.10 6.57 19.97
CA GLN A 6 66.80 6.73 19.32
C GLN A 6 65.69 6.77 20.39
N GLN A 7 64.88 7.83 20.35
CA GLN A 7 63.63 7.96 21.08
C GLN A 7 62.60 6.93 20.60
N SER A 8 61.95 6.22 21.53
CA SER A 8 60.55 5.81 21.32
C SER A 8 59.85 5.54 22.65
N SER A 9 59.03 6.48 23.10
CA SER A 9 57.93 6.17 24.01
C SER A 9 56.82 7.18 23.78
N SER A 10 55.58 6.67 23.80
CA SER A 10 54.29 7.41 23.78
C SER A 10 53.54 7.63 22.45
N GLU A 11 53.25 6.58 21.68
CA GLU A 11 52.10 6.61 20.75
C GLU A 11 51.38 5.24 20.68
N SER A 12 50.65 4.85 21.72
CA SER A 12 49.78 3.67 21.63
C SER A 12 48.40 3.78 22.32
N SER A 13 47.91 4.98 22.66
CA SER A 13 46.64 5.09 23.42
C SER A 13 45.53 5.92 22.78
N ALA A 14 45.67 6.38 21.52
CA ALA A 14 44.61 7.13 20.83
C ALA A 14 43.87 6.33 19.73
N ALA A 15 44.47 5.27 19.19
CA ALA A 15 43.90 4.51 18.08
C ALA A 15 42.83 3.49 18.51
N ASP A 16 42.99 2.87 19.68
CA ASP A 16 42.09 1.80 20.14
C ASP A 16 40.76 2.28 20.75
N LYS A 17 40.63 3.58 21.07
CA LYS A 17 39.36 4.17 21.51
C LYS A 17 38.47 4.68 20.38
N LYS A 18 38.97 4.72 19.13
CA LYS A 18 38.18 5.15 17.96
C LYS A 18 37.50 4.00 17.21
N ARG A 19 37.71 2.75 17.64
CA ARG A 19 37.17 1.55 16.99
C ARG A 19 36.01 0.91 17.78
N ALA A 20 35.27 1.70 18.55
CA ALA A 20 34.15 1.22 19.38
C ALA A 20 32.86 2.05 19.28
N THR A 21 32.66 2.85 18.22
CA THR A 21 31.42 3.67 18.08
C THR A 21 30.74 3.65 16.71
N ASN A 22 31.05 2.69 15.83
CA ASN A 22 30.27 2.49 14.60
C ASN A 22 29.56 1.13 14.57
N ASN A 23 28.77 0.84 15.60
CA ASN A 23 27.59 -0.02 15.40
C ASN A 23 26.45 0.89 14.91
N GLY A 24 26.58 1.38 13.68
CA GLY A 24 25.44 1.97 13.00
C GLY A 24 24.44 0.86 12.71
N SER A 25 23.39 0.72 13.53
CA SER A 25 22.27 -0.15 13.19
C SER A 25 21.76 0.30 11.81
N SER A 26 21.93 -0.54 10.78
CA SER A 26 21.41 -0.25 9.46
C SER A 26 19.90 -0.07 9.58
N LYS A 27 19.41 1.14 9.29
CA LYS A 27 17.97 1.38 9.31
C LYS A 27 17.31 0.56 8.21
N LYS A 28 16.17 -0.04 8.53
CA LYS A 28 15.39 -0.88 7.64
C LYS A 28 14.43 -0.03 6.84
N GLU A 29 14.54 -0.10 5.51
CA GLU A 29 13.58 0.56 4.61
C GLU A 29 12.23 -0.15 4.72
N LEU A 30 11.14 0.62 4.80
CA LEU A 30 9.75 0.15 4.84
C LEU A 30 9.00 0.73 3.62
N ARG A 31 8.64 -0.09 2.64
CA ARG A 31 8.02 0.39 1.40
C ARG A 31 6.49 0.29 1.47
N ILE A 32 5.82 1.41 1.26
CA ILE A 32 4.37 1.53 1.44
C ILE A 32 3.73 2.10 0.17
N LEU A 33 2.81 1.37 -0.43
CA LEU A 33 1.96 1.89 -1.50
C LEU A 33 0.89 2.84 -0.93
N MET A 34 0.67 3.97 -1.58
CA MET A 34 -0.26 5.02 -1.18
C MET A 34 -1.32 5.23 -2.26
N LEU A 35 -2.50 4.64 -2.08
CA LEU A 35 -3.56 4.59 -3.09
C LEU A 35 -4.59 5.70 -2.90
N HIS A 36 -4.70 6.58 -3.90
CA HIS A 36 -5.60 7.73 -3.88
C HIS A 36 -7.07 7.36 -4.06
N GLY A 37 -7.98 8.30 -3.74
CA GLY A 37 -9.43 8.14 -3.94
C GLY A 37 -9.88 8.41 -5.38
N TYR A 38 -11.18 8.22 -5.65
CA TYR A 38 -11.80 8.57 -6.93
C TYR A 38 -11.63 10.08 -7.24
N THR A 39 -11.50 10.44 -8.53
CA THR A 39 -11.17 11.80 -9.01
C THR A 39 -9.88 12.39 -8.41
N GLN A 40 -8.89 11.56 -8.12
CA GLN A 40 -7.57 12.02 -7.65
C GLN A 40 -6.45 11.39 -8.48
N SER A 41 -5.22 11.80 -8.20
CA SER A 41 -3.99 11.25 -8.77
C SER A 41 -2.96 10.98 -7.67
N GLY A 42 -1.90 10.23 -7.98
CA GLY A 42 -0.79 9.99 -7.07
C GLY A 42 -0.13 11.30 -6.57
N PRO A 43 0.25 12.23 -7.47
CA PRO A 43 0.80 13.54 -7.08
C PRO A 43 -0.14 14.34 -6.16
N LEU A 44 -1.44 14.39 -6.48
CA LEU A 44 -2.42 15.10 -5.65
C LEU A 44 -2.54 14.46 -4.27
N PHE A 45 -2.58 13.12 -4.19
CA PHE A 45 -2.67 12.42 -2.93
C PHE A 45 -1.44 12.66 -2.07
N ARG A 46 -0.24 12.60 -2.66
CA ARG A 46 1.02 12.95 -1.97
C ARG A 46 1.01 14.38 -1.43
N ALA A 47 0.50 15.34 -2.20
CA ALA A 47 0.38 16.72 -1.74
C ALA A 47 -0.54 16.81 -0.51
N LYS A 48 -1.69 16.13 -0.53
CA LYS A 48 -2.66 16.09 0.58
C LYS A 48 -2.12 15.37 1.83
N THR A 49 -1.26 14.36 1.67
CA THR A 49 -0.70 13.56 2.77
C THR A 49 0.73 13.97 3.17
N ARG A 50 1.26 15.10 2.67
CA ARG A 50 2.63 15.57 2.96
C ARG A 50 2.94 15.66 4.47
N ALA A 51 1.97 16.09 5.28
CA ALA A 51 2.13 16.19 6.73
C ALA A 51 2.18 14.81 7.41
N LEU A 52 1.35 13.86 6.93
CA LEU A 52 1.39 12.46 7.34
C LEU A 52 2.77 11.86 7.09
N GLU A 53 3.31 12.02 5.87
CA GLU A 53 4.63 11.51 5.46
C GLU A 53 5.73 11.99 6.42
N LYS A 54 5.77 13.30 6.72
CA LYS A 54 6.75 13.88 7.65
C LYS A 54 6.63 13.31 9.06
N LEU A 55 5.39 13.13 9.56
CA LEU A 55 5.14 12.59 10.89
C LEU A 55 5.53 11.10 10.98
N LEU A 56 5.20 10.31 9.96
CA LEU A 56 5.60 8.91 9.85
C LEU A 56 7.13 8.77 9.83
N GLN A 57 7.83 9.53 8.98
CA GLN A 57 9.30 9.52 8.92
C GLN A 57 9.92 9.87 10.28
N LYS A 58 9.41 10.91 10.95
CA LYS A 58 9.90 11.33 12.26
C LYS A 58 9.66 10.28 13.35
N ALA A 59 8.50 9.62 13.34
CA ALA A 59 8.11 8.69 14.39
C ALA A 59 8.72 7.29 14.21
N LEU A 60 8.95 6.85 12.97
CA LEU A 60 9.53 5.55 12.65
C LEU A 60 11.07 5.55 12.70
N SER A 61 11.72 6.69 12.45
CA SER A 61 13.19 6.79 12.45
C SER A 61 13.86 6.34 13.77
N PRO A 62 13.37 6.69 14.97
CA PRO A 62 13.90 6.17 16.25
C PRO A 62 13.75 4.66 16.42
N LEU A 63 12.84 4.03 15.68
CA LEU A 63 12.63 2.58 15.68
C LEU A 63 13.52 1.85 14.66
N GLY A 64 14.44 2.58 14.02
CA GLY A 64 15.28 2.01 12.97
C GLY A 64 14.55 1.75 11.66
N LEU A 65 13.36 2.34 11.46
CA LEU A 65 12.54 2.17 10.25
C LEU A 65 12.57 3.45 9.39
N VAL A 66 12.75 3.30 8.08
CA VAL A 66 12.70 4.40 7.10
C VAL A 66 11.56 4.16 6.11
N PRO A 67 10.42 4.86 6.24
CA PRO A 67 9.31 4.68 5.31
C PRO A 67 9.59 5.32 3.95
N THR A 68 9.50 4.52 2.89
CA THR A 68 9.47 4.95 1.49
C THR A 68 8.03 4.86 1.00
N LEU A 69 7.38 6.02 0.81
CA LEU A 69 5.98 6.10 0.37
C LEU A 69 5.91 6.22 -1.16
N ILE A 70 5.19 5.30 -1.80
CA ILE A 70 5.05 5.23 -3.26
C ILE A 70 3.62 5.59 -3.65
N TYR A 71 3.45 6.63 -4.47
CA TYR A 71 2.14 7.19 -4.83
C TYR A 71 1.83 6.95 -6.32
N PRO A 72 1.38 5.74 -6.71
CA PRO A 72 0.94 5.49 -8.07
C PRO A 72 -0.31 6.29 -8.42
N THR A 73 -0.47 6.62 -9.70
CA THR A 73 -1.74 7.12 -10.26
C THR A 73 -2.49 5.95 -10.88
N ALA A 74 -3.78 5.84 -10.56
CA ALA A 74 -4.67 4.84 -11.12
C ALA A 74 -4.76 4.96 -12.65
N PRO A 75 -5.04 3.88 -13.39
CA PRO A 75 -4.90 3.88 -14.85
C PRO A 75 -6.11 4.45 -15.59
N ASN A 76 -7.27 4.53 -14.95
CA ASN A 76 -8.51 4.91 -15.64
C ASN A 76 -8.75 6.41 -15.52
N ARG A 77 -8.43 7.16 -16.57
CA ARG A 77 -8.70 8.60 -16.63
C ARG A 77 -10.21 8.87 -16.66
N LEU A 78 -10.64 9.92 -16.00
CA LEU A 78 -12.03 10.35 -15.92
C LEU A 78 -12.24 11.61 -16.76
N SER A 79 -13.30 11.60 -17.56
CA SER A 79 -13.80 12.80 -18.22
C SER A 79 -14.70 13.58 -17.26
N ALA A 80 -15.00 14.85 -17.57
CA ALA A 80 -15.97 15.63 -16.78
C ALA A 80 -17.32 14.92 -16.61
N ARG A 81 -17.75 14.12 -17.60
CA ARG A 81 -19.01 13.35 -17.56
C ARG A 81 -18.99 12.21 -16.53
N ASP A 82 -17.81 11.75 -16.15
CA ASP A 82 -17.60 10.68 -15.17
C ASP A 82 -17.55 11.20 -13.72
N VAL A 83 -17.61 12.51 -13.53
CA VAL A 83 -17.55 13.14 -12.19
C VAL A 83 -18.97 13.19 -11.59
N PRO A 84 -19.17 12.69 -10.36
CA PRO A 84 -20.44 12.79 -9.66
C PRO A 84 -20.97 14.24 -9.61
N GLY A 85 -22.22 14.44 -10.02
CA GLY A 85 -22.85 15.76 -10.05
C GLY A 85 -22.62 16.57 -11.33
N TYR A 86 -22.02 15.99 -12.38
CA TYR A 86 -21.90 16.64 -13.69
C TYR A 86 -23.29 16.95 -14.29
N VAL A 87 -23.45 18.19 -14.74
CA VAL A 87 -24.61 18.64 -15.52
C VAL A 87 -24.10 19.03 -16.91
N PRO A 88 -24.60 18.40 -17.99
CA PRO A 88 -24.18 18.78 -19.34
C PRO A 88 -24.58 20.24 -19.61
N PRO A 89 -23.73 21.02 -20.29
CA PRO A 89 -24.10 22.37 -20.70
C PRO A 89 -25.35 22.30 -21.62
N PRO A 90 -26.19 23.35 -21.63
CA PRO A 90 -27.27 23.44 -22.60
C PRO A 90 -26.71 23.37 -24.03
N PRO A 91 -27.47 22.80 -24.99
CA PRO A 91 -27.02 22.73 -26.38
C PRO A 91 -26.67 24.14 -26.87
N ALA A 92 -25.44 24.31 -27.35
CA ALA A 92 -25.01 25.58 -27.91
C ALA A 92 -25.79 25.87 -29.20
N ASP A 93 -26.28 27.11 -29.36
CA ASP A 93 -26.56 27.64 -30.70
C ASP A 93 -25.28 27.48 -31.55
N GLU A 94 -25.44 27.19 -32.85
CA GLU A 94 -24.47 26.71 -33.85
C GLU A 94 -23.04 27.34 -33.86
N GLY A 95 -22.30 27.24 -32.76
CA GLY A 95 -21.01 27.91 -32.57
C GLY A 95 -20.27 27.51 -31.29
N GLY A 96 -20.65 26.42 -30.62
CA GLY A 96 -19.87 25.89 -29.49
C GLY A 96 -18.47 25.47 -29.96
N SER A 97 -17.44 26.18 -29.51
CA SER A 97 -16.07 25.87 -29.91
C SER A 97 -15.62 24.53 -29.32
N ALA A 98 -14.98 23.71 -30.15
CA ALA A 98 -14.33 22.45 -29.75
C ALA A 98 -13.34 22.60 -28.58
N GLU A 99 -12.98 23.84 -28.23
CA GLU A 99 -12.11 24.23 -27.12
C GLU A 99 -12.76 23.98 -25.75
N ALA A 100 -14.09 24.14 -25.60
CA ALA A 100 -14.78 23.87 -24.33
C ALA A 100 -14.93 22.37 -24.02
N GLU A 101 -15.02 21.52 -25.05
CA GLU A 101 -15.00 20.07 -24.90
C GLU A 101 -13.57 19.54 -24.62
N ALA A 102 -12.54 20.22 -25.13
CA ALA A 102 -11.14 19.88 -24.90
C ALA A 102 -10.65 20.21 -23.47
N GLU A 103 -11.09 21.33 -22.87
CA GLU A 103 -10.72 21.68 -21.49
C GLU A 103 -11.39 20.76 -20.44
N ALA A 104 -12.58 20.23 -20.72
CA ALA A 104 -13.24 19.24 -19.87
C ALA A 104 -12.52 17.87 -19.84
N ASP A 105 -11.65 17.62 -20.82
CA ASP A 105 -10.80 16.44 -20.93
C ASP A 105 -9.37 16.70 -20.41
N ASP A 106 -9.09 17.80 -19.69
CA ASP A 106 -7.75 18.05 -19.09
C ASP A 106 -7.70 17.86 -17.55
N SER A 107 -8.77 17.35 -16.93
CA SER A 107 -8.76 17.15 -15.47
C SER A 107 -7.82 16.00 -15.07
N ASP A 108 -6.94 16.22 -14.08
CA ASP A 108 -6.06 15.19 -13.47
C ASP A 108 -6.86 14.27 -12.52
N SER A 109 -7.93 13.67 -13.06
CA SER A 109 -8.90 12.86 -12.33
C SER A 109 -8.81 11.41 -12.77
N TRP A 110 -8.53 10.51 -11.83
CA TRP A 110 -8.34 9.09 -12.11
C TRP A 110 -9.14 8.20 -11.16
N ALA A 111 -9.35 6.96 -11.60
CA ALA A 111 -10.02 5.91 -10.83
C ALA A 111 -9.31 4.56 -10.95
N TRP A 112 -9.33 3.79 -9.87
CA TRP A 112 -8.81 2.41 -9.84
C TRP A 112 -9.70 1.44 -10.59
N TYR A 113 -11.01 1.66 -10.54
CA TYR A 113 -12.04 0.92 -11.25
C TYR A 113 -13.26 1.84 -11.44
N ARG A 114 -14.19 1.47 -12.31
CA ARG A 114 -15.47 2.17 -12.52
C ARG A 114 -16.62 1.28 -12.07
N LYS A 115 -17.57 1.83 -11.33
CA LYS A 115 -18.79 1.12 -10.96
C LYS A 115 -19.83 1.29 -12.07
N ASP A 116 -20.35 0.19 -12.56
CA ASP A 116 -21.55 0.18 -13.38
C ASP A 116 -22.76 0.31 -12.45
N GLU A 117 -23.49 1.42 -12.54
CA GLU A 117 -24.65 1.66 -11.67
C GLU A 117 -25.84 0.74 -11.98
N ALA A 118 -25.95 0.20 -13.20
CA ALA A 118 -27.05 -0.67 -13.58
C ALA A 118 -26.84 -2.11 -13.08
N THR A 119 -25.60 -2.59 -13.15
CA THR A 119 -25.27 -3.98 -12.79
C THR A 119 -24.61 -4.11 -11.43
N GLY A 120 -24.06 -3.02 -10.89
CA GLY A 120 -23.20 -3.02 -9.72
C GLY A 120 -21.76 -3.48 -9.99
N ALA A 121 -21.45 -3.94 -11.20
CA ALA A 121 -20.16 -4.53 -11.55
C ALA A 121 -19.01 -3.52 -11.50
N TYR A 122 -17.82 -3.99 -11.13
CA TYR A 122 -16.60 -3.17 -11.11
C TYR A 122 -15.83 -3.37 -12.42
N ARG A 123 -15.98 -2.43 -13.34
CA ARG A 123 -15.28 -2.42 -14.64
C ARG A 123 -13.86 -1.88 -14.45
N LEU A 124 -12.91 -2.38 -15.26
CA LEU A 124 -11.51 -1.93 -15.30
C LEU A 124 -10.72 -2.13 -13.98
N LEU A 125 -11.21 -3.00 -13.09
CA LEU A 125 -10.51 -3.37 -11.86
C LEU A 125 -9.19 -4.10 -12.16
N ASP A 126 -9.19 -4.94 -13.19
CA ASP A 126 -8.02 -5.66 -13.71
C ASP A 126 -6.91 -4.68 -14.10
N ALA A 127 -7.24 -3.60 -14.83
CA ALA A 127 -6.30 -2.55 -15.19
C ALA A 127 -5.73 -1.88 -13.94
N GLY A 128 -6.58 -1.57 -12.96
CA GLY A 128 -6.18 -1.04 -11.66
C GLY A 128 -5.17 -1.93 -10.93
N MET A 129 -5.44 -3.23 -10.86
CA MET A 129 -4.55 -4.21 -10.21
C MET A 129 -3.24 -4.39 -10.98
N ARG A 130 -3.29 -4.44 -12.32
CA ARG A 130 -2.09 -4.52 -13.17
C ARG A 130 -1.20 -3.29 -13.02
N ARG A 131 -1.78 -2.08 -12.89
CA ARG A 131 -1.03 -0.86 -12.57
C ARG A 131 -0.29 -0.96 -11.23
N LEU A 132 -0.91 -1.59 -10.22
CA LEU A 132 -0.24 -1.84 -8.94
C LEU A 132 0.91 -2.84 -9.09
N ALA A 133 0.71 -3.93 -9.84
CA ALA A 133 1.77 -4.89 -10.15
C ALA A 133 2.96 -4.24 -10.89
N GLU A 134 2.70 -3.39 -11.89
CA GLU A 134 3.75 -2.60 -12.56
C GLU A 134 4.52 -1.72 -11.58
N THR A 135 3.79 -0.98 -10.72
CA THR A 135 4.41 -0.10 -9.71
C THR A 135 5.28 -0.89 -8.74
N MET A 136 4.83 -2.06 -8.29
CA MET A 136 5.60 -2.96 -7.45
C MET A 136 6.89 -3.40 -8.16
N ARG A 137 6.80 -3.89 -9.39
CA ARG A 137 7.98 -4.30 -10.19
C ARG A 137 8.98 -3.16 -10.38
N ASP A 138 8.51 -1.94 -10.64
CA ASP A 138 9.37 -0.76 -10.77
C ASP A 138 10.13 -0.44 -9.48
N VAL A 139 9.49 -0.63 -8.32
CA VAL A 139 10.11 -0.42 -7.01
C VAL A 139 11.10 -1.55 -6.70
N VAL A 140 10.71 -2.80 -6.93
CA VAL A 140 11.55 -3.99 -6.68
C VAL A 140 12.76 -4.02 -7.62
N GLY A 141 12.57 -3.74 -8.91
CA GLY A 141 13.65 -3.72 -9.91
C GLY A 141 14.65 -2.59 -9.72
N ARG A 142 14.30 -1.54 -8.98
CA ARG A 142 15.22 -0.47 -8.55
C ARG A 142 15.98 -0.82 -7.26
N ALA A 143 15.56 -1.83 -6.50
CA ALA A 143 16.33 -2.34 -5.39
C ALA A 143 17.55 -3.09 -5.95
N GLN A 144 18.77 -2.72 -5.52
CA GLN A 144 20.00 -3.36 -5.98
C GLN A 144 19.92 -4.89 -5.86
N PRO A 145 20.51 -5.65 -6.79
CA PRO A 145 20.65 -7.09 -6.62
C PRO A 145 21.33 -7.37 -5.27
N PRO A 146 20.97 -8.46 -4.57
CA PRO A 146 21.60 -8.80 -3.31
C PRO A 146 23.13 -8.86 -3.52
N PRO A 147 23.93 -8.39 -2.55
CA PRO A 147 25.38 -8.56 -2.62
C PRO A 147 25.70 -10.05 -2.81
N GLU A 148 26.70 -10.33 -3.65
CA GLU A 148 27.29 -11.67 -3.86
C GLU A 148 27.33 -12.46 -2.55
N PRO A 149 26.99 -13.77 -2.56
CA PRO A 149 26.89 -14.57 -1.35
C PRO A 149 28.23 -14.54 -0.60
N SER A 150 28.30 -13.73 0.46
CA SER A 150 29.40 -13.79 1.41
C SER A 150 29.29 -15.11 2.17
N SER A 151 30.42 -15.77 2.38
CA SER A 151 30.58 -17.11 2.96
C SER A 151 30.14 -17.26 4.42
N SER A 152 29.33 -16.34 4.96
CA SER A 152 28.75 -16.47 6.29
C SER A 152 27.49 -17.32 6.21
N SER A 153 27.47 -18.43 6.95
CA SER A 153 26.38 -19.39 7.09
C SER A 153 25.13 -18.85 7.81
N SER A 154 24.94 -17.53 7.83
CA SER A 154 23.66 -16.95 8.22
C SER A 154 22.68 -17.14 7.06
N PRO A 155 21.44 -17.61 7.31
CA PRO A 155 20.43 -17.62 6.26
C PRO A 155 20.36 -16.20 5.68
N PRO A 156 20.22 -16.04 4.34
CA PRO A 156 20.08 -14.72 3.74
C PRO A 156 18.94 -14.03 4.49
N GLY A 157 19.27 -12.98 5.22
CA GLY A 157 18.28 -12.22 5.95
C GLY A 157 17.19 -11.87 4.94
N VAL A 158 15.93 -12.18 5.26
CA VAL A 158 14.76 -11.84 4.45
C VAL A 158 14.76 -10.32 4.30
N GLY A 159 15.49 -9.84 3.29
CA GLY A 159 15.55 -8.45 2.91
C GLY A 159 14.17 -8.07 2.44
N TRP A 160 13.70 -6.90 2.86
CA TRP A 160 12.41 -6.34 2.46
C TRP A 160 12.51 -5.89 1.00
N GLY A 161 12.58 -6.87 0.10
CA GLY A 161 12.82 -6.66 -1.32
C GLY A 161 11.59 -6.14 -2.06
N GLY A 162 10.39 -6.32 -1.49
CA GLY A 162 9.09 -5.95 -2.05
C GLY A 162 8.47 -4.68 -1.47
N ILE A 163 7.13 -4.64 -1.53
CA ILE A 163 6.23 -3.74 -0.81
C ILE A 163 5.82 -4.41 0.50
N ASP A 164 5.97 -3.68 1.61
CA ASP A 164 5.66 -4.18 2.95
C ASP A 164 4.21 -3.92 3.35
N GLY A 165 3.61 -2.85 2.86
CA GLY A 165 2.24 -2.50 3.22
C GLY A 165 1.58 -1.55 2.23
N VAL A 166 0.28 -1.36 2.42
CA VAL A 166 -0.53 -0.48 1.59
C VAL A 166 -1.36 0.45 2.48
N VAL A 167 -1.50 1.70 2.04
CA VAL A 167 -2.37 2.70 2.64
C VAL A 167 -3.28 3.22 1.53
N GLY A 168 -4.59 3.15 1.72
CA GLY A 168 -5.55 3.60 0.73
C GLY A 168 -6.59 4.57 1.30
N PHE A 169 -7.05 5.50 0.47
CA PHE A 169 -8.14 6.42 0.80
C PHE A 169 -9.36 6.22 -0.12
N SER A 170 -10.56 6.13 0.45
CA SER A 170 -11.83 6.02 -0.31
C SER A 170 -11.82 4.82 -1.27
N GLN A 171 -11.96 5.04 -2.58
CA GLN A 171 -11.77 3.99 -3.60
C GLN A 171 -10.38 3.31 -3.48
N GLY A 172 -9.32 4.06 -3.19
CA GLY A 172 -8.00 3.50 -2.91
C GLY A 172 -7.96 2.67 -1.63
N GLY A 173 -8.80 2.98 -0.63
CA GLY A 173 -8.96 2.17 0.58
C GLY A 173 -9.64 0.83 0.32
N SER A 174 -10.68 0.84 -0.52
CA SER A 174 -11.27 -0.39 -1.06
C SER A 174 -10.24 -1.21 -1.85
N MET A 175 -9.46 -0.55 -2.72
CA MET A 175 -8.39 -1.18 -3.49
C MET A 175 -7.29 -1.78 -2.61
N ALA A 176 -6.91 -1.10 -1.53
CA ALA A 176 -5.92 -1.57 -0.58
C ALA A 176 -6.33 -2.88 0.10
N ALA A 177 -7.60 -2.99 0.50
CA ALA A 177 -8.14 -4.22 1.08
C ALA A 177 -8.21 -5.36 0.05
N MET A 178 -8.69 -5.09 -1.17
CA MET A 178 -8.72 -6.09 -2.25
C MET A 178 -7.32 -6.57 -2.62
N LEU A 179 -6.32 -5.67 -2.64
CA LEU A 179 -4.93 -6.02 -2.91
C LEU A 179 -4.36 -6.92 -1.80
N ALA A 180 -4.59 -6.56 -0.54
CA ALA A 180 -4.15 -7.37 0.61
C ALA A 180 -4.72 -8.79 0.51
N ALA A 181 -6.03 -8.92 0.33
CA ALA A 181 -6.71 -10.20 0.14
C ALA A 181 -6.15 -11.00 -1.05
N ALA A 182 -5.97 -10.36 -2.20
CA ALA A 182 -5.46 -11.02 -3.41
C ALA A 182 -4.02 -11.51 -3.25
N MET A 183 -3.21 -10.83 -2.43
CA MET A 183 -1.82 -11.21 -2.17
C MET A 183 -1.68 -12.29 -1.09
N GLU A 184 -2.74 -12.60 -0.34
CA GLU A 184 -2.71 -13.69 0.64
C GLU A 184 -2.54 -15.05 -0.05
N THR A 185 -1.71 -15.88 0.58
CA THR A 185 -1.58 -17.30 0.26
C THR A 185 -2.45 -18.06 1.26
N LEU A 186 -3.59 -18.59 0.83
CA LEU A 186 -4.42 -19.42 1.69
C LEU A 186 -3.63 -20.68 2.04
N PRO A 187 -3.61 -21.14 3.31
CA PRO A 187 -3.19 -22.50 3.59
C PRO A 187 -4.14 -23.48 2.88
N PRO A 188 -3.67 -24.65 2.41
CA PRO A 188 -4.56 -25.68 1.91
C PRO A 188 -5.57 -26.07 3.00
N PRO A 189 -6.85 -26.29 2.66
CA PRO A 189 -7.85 -26.67 3.64
C PRO A 189 -7.47 -28.02 4.27
N ALA A 190 -7.35 -28.03 5.60
CA ALA A 190 -6.97 -29.13 6.49
C ALA A 190 -5.47 -29.30 6.80
N ALA A 191 -4.85 -28.31 7.45
CA ALA A 191 -3.82 -28.57 8.44
C ALA A 191 -3.93 -27.57 9.59
N ALA A 192 -4.79 -27.91 10.55
CA ALA A 192 -4.77 -27.29 11.85
C ALA A 192 -3.47 -27.64 12.60
N ALA A 193 -2.99 -26.66 13.36
CA ALA A 193 -2.02 -26.75 14.45
C ALA A 193 -0.53 -26.93 14.09
N GLY A 194 0.21 -25.83 14.22
CA GLY A 194 1.52 -25.87 14.88
C GLY A 194 2.75 -25.89 13.98
N SER A 195 2.91 -24.94 13.07
CA SER A 195 4.23 -24.53 12.54
C SER A 195 4.09 -23.15 11.87
N GLY A 196 5.05 -22.25 12.08
CA GLY A 196 5.07 -20.94 11.43
C GLY A 196 5.09 -21.03 9.88
N PRO A 197 4.93 -19.91 9.17
CA PRO A 197 4.82 -19.91 7.71
C PRO A 197 6.15 -20.42 7.11
N GLY A 198 6.12 -21.65 6.59
CA GLY A 198 7.20 -22.22 5.81
C GLY A 198 7.18 -21.68 4.38
N PRO A 199 8.33 -21.66 3.68
CA PRO A 199 8.38 -21.34 2.26
C PRO A 199 7.74 -22.51 1.49
N GLY A 200 6.46 -22.38 1.12
CA GLY A 200 5.76 -23.42 0.36
C GLY A 200 4.23 -23.46 0.48
N SER A 201 3.56 -22.43 1.02
CA SER A 201 2.09 -22.36 0.91
C SER A 201 1.70 -21.96 -0.51
N ASP A 202 1.01 -22.86 -1.21
CA ASP A 202 0.43 -22.55 -2.53
C ASP A 202 -0.50 -21.34 -2.42
N PRO A 203 -0.45 -20.41 -3.39
CA PRO A 203 -1.28 -19.23 -3.36
C PRO A 203 -2.76 -19.62 -3.47
N ALA A 204 -3.62 -18.95 -2.70
CA ALA A 204 -5.07 -19.14 -2.76
C ALA A 204 -5.54 -19.02 -4.21
N PRO A 205 -6.05 -20.07 -4.86
CA PRO A 205 -6.58 -19.89 -6.20
C PRO A 205 -7.85 -19.03 -6.09
N PRO A 206 -8.13 -18.14 -7.06
CA PRO A 206 -9.49 -17.64 -7.23
C PRO A 206 -10.45 -18.84 -7.37
N PRO A 207 -11.76 -18.67 -7.11
CA PRO A 207 -12.74 -19.76 -7.23
C PRO A 207 -12.51 -20.56 -8.52
N ARG A 208 -12.35 -21.88 -8.39
CA ARG A 208 -11.99 -22.79 -9.49
C ARG A 208 -13.00 -22.75 -10.64
N GLU A 209 -14.23 -22.33 -10.33
CA GLU A 209 -15.28 -21.96 -11.27
C GLU A 209 -15.46 -20.44 -11.21
N ALA A 210 -14.54 -19.71 -11.83
CA ALA A 210 -14.75 -18.31 -12.15
C ALA A 210 -16.05 -18.22 -12.99
N PRO A 211 -16.96 -17.27 -12.73
CA PRO A 211 -18.09 -17.02 -13.64
C PRO A 211 -17.57 -16.91 -15.08
N LEU A 212 -18.29 -17.47 -16.05
CA LEU A 212 -17.93 -17.44 -17.47
C LEU A 212 -17.46 -16.02 -17.88
N GLY A 213 -16.16 -15.87 -18.15
CA GLY A 213 -15.53 -14.61 -18.58
C GLY A 213 -14.75 -13.82 -17.52
N ALA A 214 -14.65 -14.27 -16.27
CA ALA A 214 -13.82 -13.60 -15.26
C ALA A 214 -12.32 -13.95 -15.43
N ASP A 215 -11.53 -12.97 -15.90
CA ASP A 215 -10.06 -13.02 -15.98
C ASP A 215 -9.44 -12.59 -14.64
N TRP A 216 -8.82 -13.54 -13.93
CA TRP A 216 -8.13 -13.33 -12.65
C TRP A 216 -6.60 -13.31 -12.81
N ASP A 217 -6.06 -13.21 -14.02
CA ASP A 217 -4.60 -13.22 -14.26
C ASP A 217 -3.89 -12.08 -13.52
N TRP A 218 -4.61 -10.99 -13.23
CA TRP A 218 -4.11 -9.89 -12.42
C TRP A 218 -3.71 -10.33 -11.00
N VAL A 219 -4.32 -11.38 -10.43
CA VAL A 219 -3.96 -11.94 -9.11
C VAL A 219 -2.56 -12.53 -9.15
N GLY A 220 -2.27 -13.32 -10.19
CA GLY A 220 -0.92 -13.84 -10.43
C GLY A 220 0.09 -12.70 -10.61
N ALA A 221 -0.28 -11.67 -11.36
CA ALA A 221 0.57 -10.52 -11.62
C ALA A 221 0.94 -9.75 -10.33
N VAL A 222 -0.01 -9.47 -9.42
CA VAL A 222 0.31 -8.75 -8.17
C VAL A 222 1.14 -9.61 -7.21
N ARG A 223 0.88 -10.92 -7.14
CA ARG A 223 1.67 -11.85 -6.33
C ARG A 223 3.10 -11.95 -6.82
N GLU A 224 3.30 -12.20 -8.11
CA GLU A 224 4.62 -12.25 -8.74
C GLU A 224 5.39 -10.93 -8.57
N ALA A 225 4.70 -9.79 -8.76
CA ALA A 225 5.31 -8.47 -8.62
C ALA A 225 5.86 -8.19 -7.22
N ASN A 226 5.35 -8.88 -6.18
CA ASN A 226 5.88 -8.83 -4.82
C ASN A 226 6.68 -10.08 -4.42
N GLY A 227 7.14 -10.88 -5.38
CA GLY A 227 7.92 -12.09 -5.12
C GLY A 227 7.16 -13.20 -4.41
N GLY A 228 5.84 -13.23 -4.51
CA GLY A 228 4.96 -14.16 -3.79
C GLY A 228 4.80 -13.86 -2.30
N VAL A 229 5.36 -12.74 -1.81
CA VAL A 229 5.28 -12.36 -0.39
C VAL A 229 4.01 -11.51 -0.17
N PRO A 230 3.13 -11.86 0.78
CA PRO A 230 1.95 -11.04 1.09
C PRO A 230 2.35 -9.72 1.76
N LEU A 231 1.40 -8.77 1.78
CA LEU A 231 1.58 -7.53 2.53
C LEU A 231 1.61 -7.82 4.04
N ARG A 232 2.41 -7.06 4.78
CA ARG A 232 2.45 -7.15 6.25
C ARG A 232 1.29 -6.44 6.92
N PHE A 233 0.70 -5.46 6.24
CA PHE A 233 -0.44 -4.71 6.72
C PHE A 233 -1.16 -3.94 5.60
N ALA A 234 -2.43 -3.62 5.84
CA ALA A 234 -3.20 -2.67 5.04
C ALA A 234 -3.84 -1.60 5.95
N VAL A 235 -3.77 -0.34 5.52
CA VAL A 235 -4.41 0.79 6.22
C VAL A 235 -5.45 1.41 5.31
N VAL A 236 -6.67 1.53 5.82
CA VAL A 236 -7.85 1.87 5.04
C VAL A 236 -8.48 3.14 5.62
N TYR A 237 -8.42 4.24 4.88
CA TYR A 237 -9.10 5.50 5.24
C TYR A 237 -10.39 5.62 4.43
N SER A 238 -11.55 5.69 5.09
CA SER A 238 -12.87 5.77 4.45
C SER A 238 -13.08 4.74 3.33
N GLY A 239 -12.49 3.55 3.45
CA GLY A 239 -12.65 2.47 2.47
C GLY A 239 -13.94 1.70 2.67
N PHE A 240 -14.26 0.84 1.72
CA PHE A 240 -15.47 0.02 1.71
C PHE A 240 -15.22 -1.29 0.96
N TYR A 241 -15.98 -2.34 1.30
CA TYR A 241 -15.87 -3.63 0.63
C TYR A 241 -16.50 -3.56 -0.77
N ALA A 242 -16.05 -4.41 -1.67
CA ALA A 242 -16.59 -4.54 -3.03
C ALA A 242 -17.82 -5.47 -3.01
N PRO A 243 -19.03 -4.98 -3.35
CA PRO A 243 -20.24 -5.82 -3.38
C PRO A 243 -20.36 -6.87 -4.50
N PRO A 244 -19.73 -6.74 -5.69
CA PRO A 244 -19.92 -7.71 -6.77
C PRO A 244 -19.63 -9.15 -6.32
N ALA A 245 -20.52 -10.07 -6.67
CA ALA A 245 -20.46 -11.46 -6.20
C ALA A 245 -19.19 -12.17 -6.68
N GLU A 246 -18.70 -11.81 -7.87
CA GLU A 246 -17.46 -12.33 -8.43
C GLU A 246 -16.21 -11.94 -7.62
N LEU A 247 -16.30 -10.92 -6.76
CA LEU A 247 -15.22 -10.49 -5.85
C LEU A 247 -15.40 -11.00 -4.42
N ALA A 248 -16.46 -11.76 -4.13
CA ALA A 248 -16.76 -12.23 -2.76
C ALA A 248 -15.63 -13.08 -2.16
N TRP A 249 -14.90 -13.82 -3.00
CA TRP A 249 -13.77 -14.65 -2.60
C TRP A 249 -12.59 -13.87 -1.99
N LEU A 250 -12.50 -12.55 -2.22
CA LEU A 250 -11.50 -11.69 -1.57
C LEU A 250 -11.82 -11.44 -0.09
N TYR A 251 -13.00 -11.86 0.38
CA TYR A 251 -13.48 -11.58 1.72
C TYR A 251 -13.97 -12.82 2.47
N GLU A 252 -13.90 -13.99 1.82
CA GLU A 252 -14.21 -15.28 2.43
C GLU A 252 -13.11 -16.29 2.06
N PRO A 253 -12.30 -16.76 3.03
CA PRO A 253 -12.32 -16.35 4.44
C PRO A 253 -11.97 -14.86 4.65
N PRO A 254 -12.22 -14.30 5.84
CA PRO A 254 -11.84 -12.92 6.17
C PRO A 254 -10.36 -12.64 5.87
N ILE A 255 -10.07 -11.39 5.48
CA ILE A 255 -8.71 -10.90 5.18
C ILE A 255 -7.82 -11.10 6.40
N SER A 256 -6.82 -11.97 6.28
CA SER A 256 -5.88 -12.32 7.36
C SER A 256 -4.74 -11.31 7.51
N THR A 257 -4.46 -10.54 6.45
CA THR A 257 -3.52 -9.43 6.49
C THR A 257 -3.97 -8.41 7.55
N PRO A 258 -3.12 -8.04 8.53
CA PRO A 258 -3.50 -7.07 9.56
C PRO A 258 -4.04 -5.77 8.97
N THR A 259 -5.18 -5.30 9.45
CA THR A 259 -5.80 -4.06 8.96
C THR A 259 -6.01 -2.99 10.02
N LEU A 260 -5.83 -1.73 9.63
CA LEU A 260 -6.22 -0.55 10.40
C LEU A 260 -7.20 0.29 9.59
N HIS A 261 -8.39 0.50 10.12
CA HIS A 261 -9.46 1.27 9.48
C HIS A 261 -9.65 2.62 10.16
N PHE A 262 -9.55 3.70 9.39
CA PHE A 262 -9.95 5.04 9.81
C PHE A 262 -11.32 5.37 9.24
N ILE A 263 -12.26 5.70 10.12
CA ILE A 263 -13.66 6.00 9.77
C ILE A 263 -13.98 7.43 10.21
N GLY A 264 -14.47 8.25 9.28
CA GLY A 264 -14.98 9.59 9.59
C GLY A 264 -16.44 9.51 10.03
N SER A 265 -16.74 9.86 11.28
CA SER A 265 -18.12 9.86 11.80
C SER A 265 -19.04 10.89 11.13
N LEU A 266 -18.49 11.85 10.39
CA LEU A 266 -19.23 12.85 9.60
C LEU A 266 -19.00 12.65 8.09
N ASP A 267 -18.55 11.46 7.66
CA ASP A 267 -18.31 11.13 6.26
C ASP A 267 -19.64 10.95 5.52
N THR A 268 -19.91 11.85 4.57
CA THR A 268 -21.14 11.85 3.76
C THR A 268 -20.94 11.22 2.38
N VAL A 269 -19.70 10.84 2.03
CA VAL A 269 -19.37 10.22 0.75
C VAL A 269 -19.37 8.71 0.88
N VAL A 270 -18.78 8.20 1.96
CA VAL A 270 -18.82 6.78 2.32
C VAL A 270 -19.50 6.69 3.68
N ASP A 271 -20.77 6.27 3.63
CA ASP A 271 -21.54 5.97 4.84
C ASP A 271 -20.77 4.98 5.74
N GLU A 272 -20.79 5.24 7.05
CA GLU A 272 -20.09 4.43 8.05
C GLU A 272 -20.41 2.94 7.90
N SER A 273 -21.65 2.56 7.60
CA SER A 273 -22.06 1.17 7.41
C SER A 273 -21.27 0.45 6.30
N ARG A 274 -20.85 1.17 5.25
CA ARG A 274 -20.04 0.61 4.16
C ARG A 274 -18.61 0.33 4.60
N SER A 275 -18.04 1.21 5.43
CA SER A 275 -16.73 0.98 6.04
C SER A 275 -16.79 -0.14 7.07
N GLN A 276 -17.82 -0.16 7.92
CA GLN A 276 -18.04 -1.26 8.88
C GLN A 276 -18.25 -2.61 8.18
N GLY A 277 -18.90 -2.62 7.00
CA GLY A 277 -19.03 -3.81 6.17
C GLY A 277 -17.69 -4.38 5.68
N LEU A 278 -16.68 -3.54 5.49
CA LEU A 278 -15.30 -3.97 5.21
C LEU A 278 -14.60 -4.45 6.48
N VAL A 279 -14.73 -3.73 7.59
CA VAL A 279 -14.17 -4.12 8.90
C VAL A 279 -14.61 -5.54 9.26
N ALA A 280 -15.88 -5.88 9.09
CA ALA A 280 -16.43 -7.20 9.39
C ALA A 280 -15.86 -8.35 8.53
N ARG A 281 -15.09 -8.04 7.47
CA ARG A 281 -14.45 -8.99 6.56
C ARG A 281 -12.94 -9.06 6.75
N CYS A 282 -12.42 -8.49 7.83
CA CYS A 282 -11.02 -8.57 8.21
C CYS A 282 -10.89 -9.34 9.53
N GLU A 283 -9.82 -10.10 9.68
CA GLU A 283 -9.45 -10.75 10.94
C GLU A 283 -8.85 -9.73 11.92
N ASP A 284 -9.35 -9.69 13.16
CA ASP A 284 -8.91 -8.81 14.25
C ASP A 284 -8.55 -7.36 13.84
N PRO A 285 -9.44 -6.63 13.14
CA PRO A 285 -9.15 -5.30 12.61
C PRO A 285 -8.99 -4.27 13.73
N VAL A 286 -8.03 -3.35 13.56
CA VAL A 286 -7.95 -2.15 14.39
C VAL A 286 -8.82 -1.06 13.77
N VAL A 287 -9.66 -0.40 14.57
CA VAL A 287 -10.55 0.67 14.09
C VAL A 287 -10.29 1.97 14.85
N ALA A 288 -10.15 3.07 14.12
CA ALA A 288 -10.00 4.42 14.65
C ALA A 288 -11.06 5.35 14.04
N VAL A 289 -12.00 5.81 14.86
CA VAL A 289 -13.06 6.72 14.42
C VAL A 289 -12.67 8.17 14.72
N HIS A 290 -12.77 9.07 13.74
CA HIS A 290 -12.48 10.49 13.90
C HIS A 290 -13.74 11.37 13.66
N PRO A 291 -13.81 12.57 14.26
CA PRO A 291 -14.99 13.45 14.19
C PRO A 291 -15.07 14.24 12.86
N GLY A 292 -14.45 13.74 11.79
CA GLY A 292 -14.30 14.44 10.52
C GLY A 292 -15.11 13.81 9.38
N GLY A 293 -15.20 14.51 8.24
CA GLY A 293 -15.79 13.99 7.01
C GLY A 293 -14.82 13.15 6.17
N HIS A 294 -14.98 13.17 4.85
CA HIS A 294 -14.26 12.32 3.90
C HIS A 294 -12.83 12.80 3.58
N TYR A 295 -11.87 12.55 4.47
CA TYR A 295 -10.45 12.90 4.26
C TYR A 295 -9.50 12.02 5.08
N VAL A 296 -8.20 12.08 4.77
CA VAL A 296 -7.14 11.45 5.56
C VAL A 296 -6.75 12.37 6.73
N PRO A 297 -6.99 12.00 8.00
CA PRO A 297 -6.58 12.81 9.13
C PRO A 297 -5.05 12.84 9.30
N ILE A 298 -4.46 14.03 9.18
CA ILE A 298 -3.00 14.24 9.15
C ILE A 298 -2.42 14.84 10.45
N SER A 299 -3.24 15.13 11.46
CA SER A 299 -2.75 15.67 12.73
C SER A 299 -2.13 14.56 13.60
N LYS A 300 -1.14 14.91 14.44
CA LYS A 300 -0.39 13.96 15.28
C LYS A 300 -1.27 12.95 16.02
N GLN A 301 -2.39 13.36 16.61
CA GLN A 301 -3.29 12.47 17.36
C GLN A 301 -3.83 11.28 16.53
N TRP A 302 -3.95 11.44 15.20
CA TRP A 302 -4.42 10.39 14.29
C TRP A 302 -3.28 9.63 13.63
N VAL A 303 -2.10 10.26 13.49
CA VAL A 303 -0.91 9.59 12.94
C VAL A 303 -0.26 8.64 13.95
N MET A 304 -0.32 8.93 15.26
CA MET A 304 0.30 8.05 16.26
C MET A 304 -0.32 6.64 16.33
N PRO A 305 -1.65 6.45 16.25
CA PRO A 305 -2.25 5.13 16.08
C PRO A 305 -1.72 4.37 14.85
N LEU A 306 -1.58 5.05 13.71
CA LEU A 306 -0.98 4.48 12.51
C LEU A 306 0.47 4.03 12.76
N VAL A 307 1.28 4.86 13.42
CA VAL A 307 2.68 4.51 13.76
C VAL A 307 2.73 3.27 14.65
N GLY A 308 1.92 3.22 15.70
CA GLY A 308 1.87 2.08 16.61
C GLY A 308 1.42 0.80 15.92
N PHE A 309 0.43 0.90 15.02
CA PHE A 309 -0.02 -0.22 14.20
C PHE A 309 1.07 -0.73 13.25
N ILE A 310 1.73 0.16 12.50
CA ILE A 310 2.85 -0.20 11.62
C ILE A 310 3.94 -0.89 12.44
N GLN A 311 4.34 -0.31 13.57
CA GLN A 311 5.36 -0.90 14.44
C GLN A 311 4.99 -2.33 14.85
N LYS A 312 3.74 -2.57 15.28
CA LYS A 312 3.26 -3.91 15.65
C LYS A 312 3.37 -4.91 14.49
N CYS A 313 3.08 -4.50 13.26
CA CYS A 313 3.08 -5.39 12.09
C CYS A 313 4.47 -5.68 11.54
N VAL A 314 5.45 -4.82 11.84
CA VAL A 314 6.79 -4.88 11.23
C VAL A 314 7.93 -5.24 12.19
N SER A 315 7.62 -5.28 13.50
CA SER A 315 8.53 -5.76 14.55
C SER A 315 8.59 -7.28 14.62
#